data_AF-A0A314Y2M7-F1
#
_entry.id   AF-A0A314Y2M7-F1
#
_cell.length_a   1.000
_cell.length_b   1.000
_cell.length_c   1.000
_cell.angle_alpha   90.00
_cell.angle_beta   90.00
_cell.angle_gamma   90.00
#
_symmetry.space_group_name_H-M   'P 1'
#
loop_
_entity.id
_entity.type
_entity.pdbx_description
1 polymer ?
#
loop_
_entity_poly.entity_id
_entity_poly.type
_entity_poly.pdbx_seq_one_letter_code
_entity_poly.pdbx_strand_id
1 'polypeptide(L)'
;MAMDSCKMLGHHIPKGTQILVNVWAIGRDPKTWEDPLLFKPERFLEPNTAVDYKGQHFEFIPFGSGRRMCPAVPLVSRVLPLALGSLLHSFDWVLPEGLEPENMDMAERMGITLRKSVPLKVIPIPYKGHVGCSI
;
A
#
# COMPACT_ATOMS: atom_id res chain seq x y z
N MET A 1 -7.90 15.30 -16.33
CA MET A 1 -9.08 15.49 -17.19
C MET A 1 -8.77 14.94 -18.58
N ALA A 2 -9.78 14.49 -19.32
CA ALA A 2 -9.63 14.10 -20.72
C ALA A 2 -9.19 15.32 -21.55
N MET A 3 -8.04 15.21 -22.24
CA MET A 3 -7.49 16.32 -23.04
C MET A 3 -8.30 16.55 -24.32
N ASP A 4 -8.89 15.50 -24.86
CA ASP A 4 -9.78 15.51 -26.02
C ASP A 4 -10.91 14.49 -25.82
N SER A 5 -11.97 14.61 -26.60
CA SER A 5 -13.07 13.66 -26.55
C SER A 5 -12.65 12.32 -27.14
N CYS A 6 -13.05 11.21 -26.52
CA CYS A 6 -12.70 9.87 -26.98
C CYS A 6 -13.85 8.86 -26.80
N LYS A 7 -13.65 7.64 -27.28
CA LYS A 7 -14.51 6.48 -26.99
C LYS A 7 -13.71 5.47 -26.18
N MET A 8 -14.26 4.98 -25.07
CA MET A 8 -13.63 3.98 -24.21
C MET A 8 -14.69 2.98 -23.76
N LEU A 9 -14.43 1.68 -23.97
CA LEU A 9 -15.38 0.59 -23.66
C LEU A 9 -16.80 0.85 -24.21
N GLY A 10 -16.91 1.43 -25.41
CA GLY A 10 -18.20 1.78 -26.03
C GLY A 10 -18.83 3.09 -25.54
N HIS A 11 -18.29 3.73 -24.49
CA HIS A 11 -18.78 5.01 -23.97
C HIS A 11 -18.07 6.20 -24.59
N HIS A 12 -18.81 7.27 -24.90
CA HIS A 12 -18.22 8.55 -25.29
C HIS A 12 -17.80 9.35 -24.06
N ILE A 13 -16.54 9.75 -23.99
CA ILE A 13 -15.99 10.60 -22.94
C ILE A 13 -15.69 11.97 -23.53
N PRO A 14 -16.43 13.02 -23.17
CA PRO A 14 -16.17 14.38 -23.63
C PRO A 14 -14.82 14.92 -23.12
N LYS A 15 -14.21 15.82 -23.91
CA LYS A 15 -13.09 16.67 -23.47
C LYS A 15 -13.44 17.38 -22.16
N GLY A 16 -12.46 17.47 -21.25
CA GLY A 16 -12.63 18.10 -19.94
C GLY A 16 -13.16 17.17 -18.84
N THR A 17 -13.67 15.97 -19.18
CA THR A 17 -14.15 15.01 -18.17
C THR A 17 -13.07 14.67 -17.14
N GLN A 18 -13.40 14.74 -15.85
CA GLN A 18 -12.51 14.28 -14.79
C GLN A 18 -12.45 12.75 -14.79
N ILE A 19 -11.23 12.21 -14.81
CA ILE A 19 -10.99 10.77 -14.78
C ILE A 19 -10.34 10.43 -13.44
N LEU A 20 -10.98 9.55 -12.69
CA LEU A 20 -10.50 9.02 -11.42
C LEU A 20 -10.26 7.52 -11.59
N VAL A 21 -9.01 7.09 -11.39
CA VAL A 21 -8.66 5.66 -11.39
C VAL A 21 -8.88 5.12 -9.99
N ASN A 22 -9.83 4.19 -9.83
CA ASN A 22 -10.13 3.60 -8.53
C ASN A 22 -9.11 2.53 -8.14
N VAL A 23 -7.89 2.96 -7.82
CA VAL A 23 -6.78 2.08 -7.41
C VAL A 23 -7.09 1.27 -6.16
N TRP A 24 -7.95 1.78 -5.27
CA TRP A 24 -8.40 1.05 -4.07
C TRP A 24 -9.21 -0.20 -4.44
N ALA A 25 -10.13 -0.07 -5.39
CA ALA A 25 -10.94 -1.19 -5.87
C ALA A 25 -10.09 -2.20 -6.66
N ILE A 26 -9.19 -1.73 -7.52
CA ILE A 26 -8.29 -2.59 -8.32
C ILE A 26 -7.44 -3.47 -7.40
N GLY A 27 -6.81 -2.87 -6.37
CA GLY A 27 -5.97 -3.62 -5.43
C GLY A 27 -6.75 -4.55 -4.49
N ARG A 28 -8.09 -4.58 -4.57
CA ARG A 28 -8.97 -5.43 -3.76
C ARG A 28 -9.93 -6.30 -4.61
N ASP A 29 -9.74 -6.36 -5.92
CA ASP A 29 -10.60 -7.14 -6.81
C ASP A 29 -10.33 -8.65 -6.62
N PRO A 30 -11.32 -9.45 -6.16
CA PRO A 30 -11.15 -10.90 -5.99
C PRO A 30 -10.97 -11.66 -7.31
N LYS A 31 -11.25 -11.03 -8.47
CA LYS A 31 -10.96 -11.61 -9.79
C LYS A 31 -9.49 -11.52 -10.15
N THR A 32 -8.76 -10.61 -9.50
CA THR A 32 -7.35 -10.31 -9.77
C THR A 32 -6.45 -10.85 -8.67
N TRP A 33 -6.89 -10.76 -7.42
CA TRP A 33 -6.13 -11.14 -6.24
C TRP A 33 -6.86 -12.22 -5.45
N GLU A 34 -6.18 -13.35 -5.20
CA GLU A 34 -6.63 -14.33 -4.20
C GLU A 34 -6.61 -13.68 -2.81
N ASP A 35 -7.68 -13.88 -2.02
CA ASP A 35 -7.85 -13.30 -0.68
C ASP A 35 -7.45 -11.81 -0.60
N PRO A 36 -8.11 -10.92 -1.37
CA PRO A 36 -7.68 -9.54 -1.57
C PRO A 36 -7.71 -8.67 -0.30
N LEU A 37 -8.46 -9.12 0.71
CA LEU A 37 -8.62 -8.42 1.99
C LEU A 37 -7.63 -8.90 3.07
N LEU A 38 -6.91 -10.00 2.81
CA LEU A 38 -5.88 -10.49 3.72
C LEU A 38 -4.53 -9.85 3.42
N PHE A 39 -3.86 -9.38 4.47
CA PHE A 39 -2.47 -8.93 4.38
C PHE A 39 -1.55 -10.16 4.23
N LYS A 40 -1.16 -10.45 2.98
CA LYS A 40 -0.32 -11.60 2.58
C LYS A 40 0.87 -11.10 1.76
N PRO A 41 1.98 -10.62 2.38
CA PRO A 41 3.15 -10.11 1.67
C PRO A 41 3.79 -11.11 0.70
N GLU A 42 3.67 -12.40 0.99
CA GLU A 42 4.26 -13.52 0.26
C GLU A 42 3.79 -13.57 -1.19
N ARG A 43 2.60 -13.02 -1.49
CA ARG A 43 2.05 -12.94 -2.86
C ARG A 43 2.95 -12.17 -3.84
N PHE A 44 3.88 -11.35 -3.33
CA PHE A 44 4.83 -10.58 -4.14
C PHE A 44 6.23 -11.23 -4.22
N LEU A 45 6.45 -12.35 -3.53
CA LEU A 45 7.75 -13.05 -3.48
C LEU A 45 7.83 -14.23 -4.46
N GLU A 46 6.69 -14.66 -4.99
CA GLU A 46 6.61 -15.79 -5.90
C GLU A 46 7.25 -15.47 -7.28
N PRO A 47 8.21 -16.28 -7.77
CA PRO A 47 8.98 -15.98 -8.99
C PRO A 47 8.14 -15.80 -10.26
N ASN A 48 6.98 -16.44 -10.33
CA ASN A 48 6.13 -16.49 -11.53
C ASN A 48 4.95 -15.50 -11.49
N THR A 49 4.79 -14.76 -10.39
CA THR A 49 3.70 -13.81 -10.16
C THR A 49 4.23 -12.46 -9.67
N ALA A 50 5.51 -12.15 -9.98
CA ALA A 50 6.22 -10.97 -9.53
C ALA A 50 5.63 -9.66 -10.09
N VAL A 51 4.51 -9.25 -9.52
CA VAL A 51 3.84 -7.98 -9.74
C VAL A 51 4.66 -6.89 -9.08
N ASP A 52 5.07 -5.89 -9.85
CA ASP A 52 5.79 -4.73 -9.35
C ASP A 52 4.94 -3.45 -9.41
N TYR A 53 5.37 -2.44 -8.64
CA TYR A 53 4.70 -1.14 -8.57
C TYR A 53 5.16 -0.15 -9.64
N LYS A 54 5.84 -0.59 -10.71
CA LYS A 54 6.46 0.30 -11.72
C LYS A 54 5.47 0.80 -12.78
N GLY A 55 4.18 0.52 -12.61
CA GLY A 55 3.11 1.04 -13.47
C GLY A 55 2.84 0.22 -14.73
N GLN A 56 3.46 -0.95 -14.88
CA GLN A 56 3.23 -1.87 -16.01
C GLN A 56 2.28 -3.02 -15.64
N HIS A 57 2.13 -3.32 -14.35
CA HIS A 57 1.17 -4.27 -13.81
C HIS A 57 -0.07 -3.51 -13.34
N PHE A 58 -1.13 -3.49 -14.16
CA PHE A 58 -2.32 -2.66 -13.90
C PHE A 58 -3.14 -3.14 -12.70
N GLU A 59 -2.95 -4.38 -12.28
CA GLU A 59 -3.43 -4.98 -11.04
C GLU A 59 -2.82 -4.33 -9.78
N PHE A 60 -1.66 -3.66 -9.90
CA PHE A 60 -0.94 -3.04 -8.79
C PHE A 60 -0.26 -1.71 -9.18
N ILE A 61 -1.03 -0.62 -9.13
CA ILE A 61 -0.58 0.73 -9.52
C ILE A 61 -0.69 1.75 -8.38
N PRO A 62 -0.08 1.52 -7.19
CA PRO A 62 -0.16 2.44 -6.05
C PRO A 62 0.44 3.82 -6.34
N PHE A 63 1.31 3.93 -7.35
CA PHE A 63 1.95 5.16 -7.80
C PHE A 63 1.40 5.69 -9.14
N GLY A 64 0.29 5.12 -9.61
CA GLY A 64 -0.25 5.37 -10.94
C GLY A 64 0.57 4.69 -12.05
N SER A 65 0.36 5.15 -13.29
CA SER A 65 1.00 4.61 -14.49
C SER A 65 1.11 5.69 -15.58
N GLY A 66 1.91 5.41 -16.62
CA GLY A 66 2.06 6.24 -17.81
C GLY A 66 2.71 7.60 -17.53
N ARG A 67 2.39 8.60 -18.37
CA ARG A 67 3.06 9.92 -18.40
C ARG A 67 2.96 10.74 -17.11
N ARG A 68 2.03 10.39 -16.20
CA ARG A 68 1.77 11.10 -14.94
C ARG A 68 1.97 10.20 -13.73
N MET A 69 2.70 9.10 -13.88
CA MET A 69 3.13 8.27 -12.77
C MET A 69 3.92 9.10 -11.75
N CYS A 70 3.80 8.76 -10.47
CA CYS A 70 4.46 9.48 -9.38
C CYS A 70 5.97 9.63 -9.64
N PRO A 71 6.51 10.85 -9.73
CA PRO A 71 7.94 11.05 -10.00
C PRO A 71 8.83 10.68 -8.80
N ALA A 72 8.25 10.52 -7.60
CA ALA A 72 8.97 10.22 -6.37
C ALA A 72 9.18 8.71 -6.10
N VAL A 73 8.79 7.84 -7.04
CA VAL A 73 8.98 6.37 -6.91
C VAL A 73 10.41 5.98 -6.52
N PRO A 74 11.48 6.53 -7.14
CA PRO A 74 12.85 6.18 -6.77
C PRO A 74 13.24 6.60 -5.34
N LEU A 75 12.60 7.64 -4.80
CA LEU A 75 12.85 8.11 -3.44
C LEU A 75 12.11 7.24 -2.43
N VAL A 76 10.80 7.04 -2.63
CA VAL A 76 9.96 6.29 -1.67
C VAL A 76 10.38 4.82 -1.59
N SER A 77 10.85 4.22 -2.68
CA SER A 77 11.36 2.84 -2.68
C SER A 77 12.60 2.65 -1.80
N ARG A 78 13.31 3.73 -1.45
CA ARG A 78 14.44 3.72 -0.51
C ARG A 78 14.01 4.15 0.89
N VAL A 79 13.25 5.24 0.99
CA VAL A 79 12.86 5.83 2.27
C VAL A 79 11.91 4.94 3.04
N LEU A 80 10.92 4.32 2.38
CA LEU A 80 9.92 3.51 3.07
C LEU A 80 10.51 2.24 3.70
N PRO A 81 11.30 1.41 2.98
CA PRO A 81 11.96 0.26 3.61
C PRO A 81 12.98 0.66 4.66
N LEU A 82 13.71 1.76 4.47
CA LEU A 82 14.67 2.26 5.46
C LEU A 82 13.97 2.67 6.76
N ALA A 83 12.94 3.51 6.68
CA ALA A 83 12.20 3.96 7.86
C ALA A 83 11.55 2.77 8.59
N LEU A 84 10.88 1.88 7.87
CA LEU A 84 10.24 0.71 8.46
C LEU A 84 11.26 -0.26 9.05
N GLY A 85 12.33 -0.56 8.31
CA GLY A 85 13.41 -1.43 8.76
C GLY A 85 14.11 -0.89 10.01
N SER A 86 14.39 0.42 10.07
CA SER A 86 14.95 1.06 11.27
C SER A 86 14.04 0.96 12.48
N LEU A 87 12.73 1.15 12.31
CA LEU A 87 11.74 1.04 13.39
C LEU A 87 11.64 -0.39 13.91
N LEU A 88 11.54 -1.37 13.02
CA LEU A 88 11.44 -2.79 13.38
C LEU A 88 12.75 -3.36 13.95
N HIS A 89 13.90 -2.85 13.51
CA HIS A 89 15.20 -3.29 14.02
C HIS A 89 15.48 -2.75 15.44
N SER A 90 14.97 -1.56 15.75
CA SER A 90 15.31 -0.85 16.99
C SER A 90 14.33 -1.13 18.13
N PHE A 91 13.10 -1.54 17.84
CA PHE A 91 12.04 -1.65 18.83
C PHE A 91 11.14 -2.87 18.61
N ASP A 92 10.79 -3.51 19.72
CA ASP A 92 9.56 -4.29 19.82
C ASP A 92 8.37 -3.33 20.02
N TRP A 93 7.18 -3.73 19.57
CA TRP A 93 6.00 -2.87 19.56
C TRP A 93 4.86 -3.50 20.36
N VAL A 94 4.32 -2.74 21.30
CA VAL A 94 3.20 -3.17 22.16
C VAL A 94 2.02 -2.24 21.98
N LEU A 95 0.82 -2.81 21.89
CA LEU A 95 -0.43 -2.05 21.88
C LEU A 95 -0.77 -1.57 23.30
N PRO A 96 -1.23 -0.32 23.46
CA PRO A 96 -1.58 0.23 24.77
C PRO A 96 -2.79 -0.50 25.35
N GLU A 97 -2.91 -0.44 26.68
CA GLU A 97 -4.14 -0.79 27.42
C GLU A 97 -4.61 -2.26 27.24
N GLY A 98 -3.70 -3.17 26.87
CA GLY A 98 -4.04 -4.58 26.65
C GLY A 98 -4.91 -4.81 25.42
N LEU A 99 -4.91 -3.89 24.47
CA LEU A 99 -5.62 -4.05 23.20
C LEU A 99 -4.99 -5.19 22.40
N GLU A 100 -5.80 -6.20 22.08
CA GLU A 100 -5.40 -7.29 21.17
C GLU A 100 -5.43 -6.81 19.70
N PRO A 101 -4.50 -7.28 18.84
CA PRO A 101 -4.44 -6.87 17.42
C PRO A 101 -5.74 -7.06 16.64
N GLU A 102 -6.50 -8.12 16.93
CA GLU A 102 -7.75 -8.47 16.26
C GLU A 102 -8.88 -7.47 16.56
N ASN A 103 -8.78 -6.77 17.70
CA ASN A 103 -9.76 -5.78 18.14
C ASN A 103 -9.42 -4.37 17.68
N MET A 104 -8.34 -4.19 16.92
CA MET A 104 -7.94 -2.89 16.41
C MET A 104 -8.89 -2.39 15.31
N ASP A 105 -9.37 -1.15 15.43
CA ASP A 105 -10.16 -0.49 14.38
C ASP A 105 -9.32 -0.30 13.11
N MET A 106 -9.66 -1.03 12.04
CA MET A 106 -9.02 -0.95 10.72
C MET A 106 -9.80 -0.11 9.71
N ALA A 107 -10.86 0.59 10.15
CA ALA A 107 -11.64 1.45 9.29
C ALA A 107 -10.78 2.60 8.75
N GLU A 108 -11.19 3.10 7.57
CA GLU A 108 -10.44 4.07 6.81
C GLU A 108 -11.21 5.40 6.80
N ARG A 109 -10.47 6.52 6.92
CA ARG A 109 -10.99 7.86 6.65
C ARG A 109 -10.51 8.29 5.28
N MET A 110 -11.45 8.57 4.39
CA MET A 110 -11.16 9.05 3.04
C MET A 110 -10.76 10.53 3.05
N GLY A 111 -9.74 10.86 2.26
CA GLY A 111 -9.22 12.22 2.06
C GLY A 111 -8.34 12.24 0.81
N ILE A 112 -7.42 13.21 0.69
CA ILE A 112 -6.41 13.22 -0.38
C ILE A 112 -5.58 11.93 -0.37
N THR A 113 -5.30 11.41 0.83
CA THR A 113 -4.74 10.08 1.04
C THR A 113 -5.65 9.28 1.98
N LEU A 114 -5.67 7.96 1.81
CA LEU A 114 -6.36 7.03 2.70
C LEU A 114 -5.57 6.90 4.01
N ARG A 115 -6.25 6.99 5.14
CA ARG A 115 -5.64 6.90 6.49
C ARG A 115 -6.54 6.07 7.38
N LYS A 116 -5.99 5.46 8.45
CA LYS A 116 -6.83 4.88 9.50
C LYS A 116 -7.77 5.93 10.10
N SER A 117 -9.01 5.53 10.39
CA SER A 117 -10.03 6.33 11.08
C SER A 117 -9.52 6.78 12.46
N VAL A 118 -8.92 5.84 13.19
CA VAL A 118 -8.29 6.00 14.49
C VAL A 118 -6.77 5.83 14.31
N PRO A 119 -5.94 6.84 14.64
CA PRO A 119 -4.49 6.72 14.53
C PRO A 119 -3.96 5.53 15.33
N LEU A 120 -3.02 4.77 14.74
CA LEU A 120 -2.31 3.70 15.43
C LEU A 120 -1.48 4.31 16.57
N LYS A 121 -1.72 3.86 17.79
CA LYS A 121 -0.90 4.15 18.98
C LYS A 121 -0.19 2.87 19.37
N VAL A 122 1.12 2.96 19.54
CA VAL A 122 1.99 1.84 19.91
C VAL A 122 3.09 2.35 20.83
N ILE A 123 3.53 1.49 21.74
CA ILE A 123 4.62 1.77 22.69
C ILE A 123 5.88 1.08 22.16
N PRO A 124 6.93 1.83 21.80
CA PRO A 124 8.21 1.24 21.41
C PRO A 124 8.97 0.76 22.64
N ILE A 125 9.38 -0.50 22.64
CA ILE A 125 10.26 -1.10 23.64
C ILE A 125 11.61 -1.35 22.97
N PRO A 126 12.73 -0.79 23.47
CA PRO A 126 14.04 -1.02 22.85
C PRO A 126 14.32 -2.51 22.65
N TYR A 127 14.59 -2.90 21.41
CA TYR A 127 14.89 -4.29 21.07
C TYR A 127 16.24 -4.65 21.69
N LYS A 128 16.24 -5.62 22.62
CA LYS A 128 17.45 -5.98 23.38
C LYS A 128 18.32 -7.03 22.68
N GLY A 129 17.92 -7.51 21.50
CA GLY A 129 18.55 -8.66 20.87
C GLY A 129 18.48 -9.93 21.73
N HIS A 130 18.90 -11.06 21.18
CA HIS A 130 19.16 -12.24 22.01
C HIS A 130 20.36 -11.94 22.91
N VAL A 131 20.11 -11.67 24.19
CA VAL A 131 21.17 -11.65 25.21
C VAL A 131 21.66 -13.09 25.38
N GLY A 132 22.64 -13.50 24.58
CA GLY A 132 23.33 -14.78 24.70
C GLY A 132 23.17 -15.71 23.51
N CYS A 133 23.96 -15.50 22.47
CA CYS A 133 24.60 -16.62 21.77
C CYS A 133 25.94 -16.12 21.25
N SER A 134 26.98 -16.39 22.03
CA SER A 134 28.36 -16.29 21.59
C SER A 134 28.55 -17.32 20.47
N ILE A 135 29.01 -16.86 19.31
CA ILE A 135 29.62 -17.74 18.30
C ILE A 135 30.90 -18.34 18.86
#